data_AF-A0A4Q4ULY8-F1
#
_entry.id   AF-A0A4Q4ULY8-F1
#
_cell.length_a   1.000
_cell.length_b   1.000
_cell.length_c   1.000
_cell.angle_alpha   90.00
_cell.angle_beta   90.00
_cell.angle_gamma   90.00
#
_symmetry.space_group_name_H-M   'P 1'
#
loop_
_entity.id
_entity.type
_entity.pdbx_description
1 polymer ?
#
loop_
_entity_poly.entity_id
_entity_poly.type
_entity_poly.pdbx_seq_one_letter_code
_entity_poly.pdbx_strand_id
1 'polypeptide(L)'
;MISPQERGRPTYLSEATRQLTDLSRAVELEPCAERLLANGIKHAMQGWGDTVIPDQVPDWHSFCSEDHSPVEYSVAVDYRTGAAQLRYLVEPQADEATLEAFQAKALEFVGVLDQQYQDTVSLHRVKAIQDIFLPTDGEAQGKFAAFFSQVASRNASVPEWKIYMDTRTRGIENAWNFVRATLTRLGMEEAYEVITQTMERADIPFLFALDLNPGPDSRVKVYFEHPNGMAADIAAKLAAICSQTNSKELERFLVAMSGGSPGPYRGKPAGTCIAFKMGEDGRLKTPEGTIYFPISEYTPHDREARRRIERHLTRIGNGDILRTYQRAIDVLKKRPLEAGRGLHSWVAFKTTKLRGEVFTFYISSEMYNALPVKERDGELWNEESNAASTKAQSAGSQDNERID
;
A
#
# COMPACT_ATOMS: atom_id res chain seq x y z
N MET A 1 7.58 37.07 -5.24
CA MET A 1 8.87 37.05 -5.98
C MET A 1 9.75 36.01 -5.29
N ILE A 2 10.01 34.90 -5.97
CA ILE A 2 10.81 33.77 -5.47
C ILE A 2 12.27 34.24 -5.30
N SER A 3 12.87 33.94 -4.15
CA SER A 3 14.23 34.37 -3.81
C SER A 3 15.26 33.73 -4.76
N PRO A 4 16.42 34.35 -4.99
CA PRO A 4 17.49 33.75 -5.81
C PRO A 4 17.98 32.39 -5.30
N GLN A 5 17.81 32.09 -3.99
CA GLN A 5 18.17 30.80 -3.37
C GLN A 5 17.17 29.67 -3.67
N GLU A 6 15.94 30.00 -4.06
CA GLU A 6 14.90 29.03 -4.43
C GLU A 6 15.00 28.61 -5.92
N ARG A 7 15.79 29.32 -6.73
CA ARG A 7 16.01 28.97 -8.15
C ARG A 7 16.85 27.70 -8.25
N GLY A 8 16.19 26.57 -8.52
CA GLY A 8 16.82 25.28 -8.77
C GLY A 8 16.47 24.20 -7.75
N ARG A 9 15.75 24.54 -6.67
CA ARG A 9 15.18 23.51 -5.78
C ARG A 9 13.99 22.83 -6.45
N PRO A 10 13.83 21.50 -6.30
CA PRO A 10 12.66 20.81 -6.84
C PRO A 10 11.39 21.25 -6.12
N THR A 11 10.33 21.43 -6.89
CA THR A 11 8.95 21.50 -6.40
C THR A 11 8.35 20.10 -6.29
N TYR A 12 7.28 19.94 -5.50
CA TYR A 12 6.58 18.65 -5.38
C TYR A 12 6.20 18.07 -6.75
N LEU A 13 5.63 18.88 -7.64
CA LEU A 13 5.22 18.45 -8.97
C LEU A 13 6.42 18.09 -9.85
N SER A 14 7.50 18.87 -9.79
CA SER A 14 8.69 18.59 -10.61
C SER A 14 9.36 17.27 -10.22
N GLU A 15 9.46 16.98 -8.91
CA GLU A 15 10.07 15.75 -8.41
C GLU A 15 9.14 14.56 -8.66
N ALA A 16 7.84 14.69 -8.38
CA ALA A 16 6.88 13.61 -8.61
C ALA A 16 6.78 13.24 -10.11
N THR A 17 6.82 14.23 -11.01
CA THR A 17 6.82 14.02 -12.46
C THR A 17 8.09 13.31 -12.90
N ARG A 18 9.26 13.75 -12.42
CA ARG A 18 10.55 13.11 -12.73
C ARG A 18 10.53 11.63 -12.32
N GLN A 19 10.15 11.35 -11.07
CA GLN A 19 10.08 10.00 -10.53
C GLN A 19 9.07 9.12 -11.28
N LEU A 20 7.91 9.66 -11.64
CA LEU A 20 6.91 8.93 -12.44
C LEU A 20 7.40 8.62 -13.86
N THR A 21 8.09 9.54 -14.51
CA THR A 21 8.70 9.29 -15.83
C THR A 21 9.77 8.20 -15.74
N ASP A 22 10.64 8.26 -14.73
CA ASP A 22 11.69 7.26 -14.53
C ASP A 22 11.09 5.87 -14.25
N LEU A 23 10.07 5.79 -13.39
CA LEU A 23 9.31 4.56 -13.13
C LEU A 23 8.56 4.04 -14.36
N SER A 24 7.92 4.93 -15.13
CA SER A 24 7.18 4.55 -16.34
C SER A 24 8.09 3.86 -17.34
N ARG A 25 9.32 4.35 -17.50
CA ARG A 25 10.36 3.70 -18.31
C ARG A 25 10.83 2.38 -17.70
N ALA A 26 11.05 2.34 -16.38
CA ALA A 26 11.50 1.14 -15.67
C ALA A 26 10.51 -0.04 -15.78
N VAL A 27 9.21 0.27 -15.86
CA VAL A 27 8.12 -0.72 -16.02
C VAL A 27 7.59 -0.82 -17.45
N GLU A 28 8.26 -0.18 -18.41
CA GLU A 28 7.97 -0.25 -19.86
C GLU A 28 6.55 0.18 -20.24
N LEU A 29 6.03 1.25 -19.61
CA LEU A 29 4.78 1.86 -20.05
C LEU A 29 4.91 2.44 -21.46
N GLU A 30 3.83 2.37 -22.23
CA GLU A 30 3.74 3.08 -23.51
C GLU A 30 3.58 4.59 -23.27
N PRO A 31 4.01 5.44 -24.24
CA PRO A 31 3.93 6.89 -24.10
C PRO A 31 2.52 7.42 -23.80
N CYS A 32 1.45 6.74 -24.22
CA CYS A 32 0.08 7.11 -23.87
C CYS A 32 -0.20 6.92 -22.38
N ALA A 33 0.16 5.77 -21.82
CA ALA A 33 -0.01 5.43 -20.41
C ALA A 33 0.84 6.35 -19.51
N GLU A 34 2.07 6.66 -19.89
CA GLU A 34 2.92 7.64 -19.19
C GLU A 34 2.25 9.02 -19.15
N ARG A 35 1.72 9.51 -20.29
CA ARG A 35 1.02 10.80 -20.34
C ARG A 35 -0.24 10.83 -19.46
N LEU A 36 -0.96 9.72 -19.32
CA LEU A 36 -2.11 9.64 -18.42
C LEU A 36 -1.69 9.87 -16.97
N LEU A 37 -0.60 9.23 -16.52
CA LEU A 37 -0.04 9.41 -15.17
C LEU A 37 0.47 10.84 -14.96
N ALA A 38 1.23 11.38 -15.91
CA ALA A 38 1.77 12.73 -15.83
C ALA A 38 0.67 13.81 -15.78
N ASN A 39 -0.40 13.66 -16.56
CA ASN A 39 -1.53 14.58 -16.51
C ASN A 39 -2.32 14.43 -15.21
N GLY A 40 -2.53 13.19 -14.75
CA GLY A 40 -3.26 12.94 -13.50
C GLY A 40 -2.56 13.53 -12.28
N ILE A 41 -1.24 13.32 -12.14
CA ILE A 41 -0.49 13.86 -10.99
C ILE A 41 -0.50 15.39 -11.03
N LYS A 42 -0.43 16.01 -12.22
CA LYS A 42 -0.55 17.47 -12.37
C LYS A 42 -1.90 17.99 -11.89
N HIS A 43 -3.00 17.31 -12.22
CA HIS A 43 -4.33 17.69 -11.71
C HIS A 43 -4.45 17.48 -10.20
N ALA A 44 -3.92 16.38 -9.66
CA ALA A 44 -3.94 16.11 -8.22
C ALA A 44 -3.10 17.11 -7.40
N MET A 45 -2.07 17.67 -8.03
CA MET A 45 -1.19 18.67 -7.45
C MET A 45 -1.58 20.11 -7.79
N GLN A 46 -2.74 20.33 -8.42
CA GLN A 46 -3.17 21.66 -8.81
C GLN A 46 -3.29 22.58 -7.58
N GLY A 47 -2.66 23.75 -7.66
CA GLY A 47 -2.70 24.76 -6.60
C GLY A 47 -1.61 24.62 -5.53
N TRP A 48 -0.92 23.48 -5.43
CA TRP A 48 0.13 23.28 -4.40
C TRP A 48 1.43 22.66 -4.93
N GLY A 49 1.40 22.00 -6.09
CA GLY A 49 2.52 21.26 -6.66
C GLY A 49 3.74 22.11 -7.05
N ASP A 50 3.54 23.41 -7.31
CA ASP A 50 4.62 24.35 -7.62
C ASP A 50 5.36 24.85 -6.37
N THR A 51 4.94 24.42 -5.18
CA THR A 51 5.63 24.71 -3.92
C THR A 51 6.95 23.95 -3.88
N VAL A 52 8.01 24.65 -3.49
CA VAL A 52 9.34 24.07 -3.27
C VAL A 52 9.27 23.06 -2.13
N ILE A 53 9.90 21.90 -2.31
CA ILE A 53 9.98 20.88 -1.25
C ILE A 53 10.87 21.44 -0.12
N PRO A 54 10.35 21.58 1.12
CA PRO A 54 11.12 22.08 2.25
C PRO A 54 12.20 21.07 2.70
N ASP A 55 13.24 21.57 3.38
CA ASP A 55 14.32 20.71 3.89
C ASP A 55 13.89 19.87 5.12
N GLN A 56 12.80 20.28 5.77
CA GLN A 56 12.21 19.60 6.93
C GLN A 56 10.79 19.17 6.60
N VAL A 57 10.33 18.12 7.30
CA VAL A 57 8.94 17.67 7.20
C VAL A 57 8.01 18.81 7.66
N PRO A 58 6.95 19.14 6.89
CA PRO A 58 5.95 20.12 7.30
C PRO A 58 5.23 19.73 8.59
N ASP A 59 4.59 20.70 9.25
CA ASP A 59 3.79 20.46 10.47
C ASP A 59 2.68 19.42 10.25
N TRP A 60 2.11 19.38 9.03
CA TRP A 60 1.24 18.28 8.62
C TRP A 60 2.06 17.07 8.16
N HIS A 61 1.99 16.01 8.94
CA HIS A 61 2.66 14.75 8.64
C HIS A 61 1.74 13.87 7.79
N SER A 62 1.89 13.95 6.45
CA SER A 62 1.10 13.10 5.55
C SER A 62 1.18 11.63 5.97
N PHE A 63 0.04 10.96 5.97
CA PHE A 63 -0.04 9.51 6.20
C PHE A 63 0.07 8.73 4.87
N CYS A 64 0.33 9.41 3.75
CA CYS A 64 0.45 8.80 2.41
C CYS A 64 1.70 7.92 2.26
N SER A 65 2.82 8.31 2.89
CA SER A 65 4.07 7.54 2.91
C SER A 65 4.75 7.61 4.27
N GLU A 66 5.64 6.66 4.56
CA GLU A 66 6.26 6.55 5.90
C GLU A 66 7.19 7.72 6.25
N ASP A 67 7.78 8.37 5.24
CA ASP A 67 8.62 9.56 5.41
C ASP A 67 7.81 10.86 5.42
N HIS A 68 6.47 10.76 5.42
CA HIS A 68 5.51 11.86 5.34
C HIS A 68 5.44 12.55 3.98
N SER A 69 6.11 12.01 2.95
CA SER A 69 5.93 12.51 1.60
C SER A 69 4.44 12.43 1.18
N PRO A 70 3.89 13.47 0.53
CA PRO A 70 2.48 13.48 0.12
C PRO A 70 2.22 12.61 -1.12
N VAL A 71 3.22 11.86 -1.57
CA VAL A 71 3.16 10.94 -2.72
C VAL A 71 3.86 9.63 -2.37
N GLU A 72 3.23 8.51 -2.71
CA GLU A 72 3.83 7.17 -2.69
C GLU A 72 3.60 6.46 -4.02
N TYR A 73 4.55 5.66 -4.48
CA TYR A 73 4.40 4.86 -5.69
C TYR A 73 4.09 3.41 -5.37
N SER A 74 3.45 2.72 -6.33
CA SER A 74 3.47 1.26 -6.29
C SER A 74 3.59 0.64 -7.67
N VAL A 75 4.36 -0.45 -7.73
CA VAL A 75 4.52 -1.29 -8.92
C VAL A 75 3.93 -2.65 -8.61
N ALA A 76 2.84 -2.99 -9.30
CA ALA A 76 2.22 -4.30 -9.22
C ALA A 76 2.58 -5.12 -10.44
N VAL A 77 3.04 -6.36 -10.24
CA VAL A 77 3.44 -7.25 -11.33
C VAL A 77 2.67 -8.56 -11.24
N ASP A 78 2.01 -8.91 -12.33
CA ASP A 78 1.33 -10.19 -12.47
C ASP A 78 2.34 -11.33 -12.64
N TYR A 79 2.19 -12.38 -11.84
CA TYR A 79 3.11 -13.50 -11.79
C TYR A 79 3.14 -14.31 -13.08
N ARG A 80 2.00 -14.46 -13.76
CA ARG A 80 1.91 -15.34 -14.94
C ARG A 80 2.38 -14.64 -16.20
N THR A 81 2.08 -13.36 -16.33
CA THR A 81 2.28 -12.58 -17.55
C THR A 81 3.50 -11.65 -17.47
N GLY A 82 4.00 -11.36 -16.28
CA GLY A 82 5.03 -10.34 -16.06
C GLY A 82 4.52 -8.91 -16.29
N ALA A 83 3.22 -8.73 -16.57
CA ALA A 83 2.65 -7.42 -16.87
C ALA A 83 2.69 -6.54 -15.61
N ALA A 84 3.29 -5.35 -15.77
CA ALA A 84 3.40 -4.37 -14.70
C ALA A 84 2.28 -3.32 -14.78
N GLN A 85 1.83 -2.88 -13.61
CA GLN A 85 1.00 -1.71 -13.42
C GLN A 85 1.73 -0.73 -12.50
N LEU A 86 1.86 0.51 -12.95
CA LEU A 86 2.39 1.61 -12.17
C LEU A 86 1.26 2.44 -11.58
N ARG A 87 1.44 2.88 -10.34
CA ARG A 87 0.49 3.72 -9.61
C ARG A 87 1.24 4.77 -8.82
N TYR A 88 0.60 5.90 -8.61
CA TYR A 88 0.90 6.77 -7.48
C TYR A 88 -0.31 6.84 -6.56
N LEU A 89 -0.06 7.12 -5.29
CA LEU A 89 -0.99 7.58 -4.28
C LEU A 89 -0.59 9.02 -3.94
N VAL A 90 -1.55 9.91 -3.77
CA VAL A 90 -1.30 11.32 -3.44
C VAL A 90 -2.33 11.85 -2.45
N GLU A 91 -1.86 12.65 -1.50
CA GLU A 91 -2.70 13.47 -0.63
C GLU A 91 -2.71 14.91 -1.15
N PRO A 92 -3.86 15.47 -1.57
CA PRO A 92 -3.98 16.89 -1.88
C PRO A 92 -3.59 17.75 -0.66
N GLN A 93 -2.68 18.70 -0.85
CA GLN A 93 -2.10 19.47 0.27
C GLN A 93 -2.87 20.77 0.53
N ALA A 94 -2.95 21.15 1.81
CA ALA A 94 -3.50 22.42 2.28
C ALA A 94 -2.41 23.29 2.90
N ASP A 95 -2.66 24.61 2.96
CA ASP A 95 -1.75 25.57 3.60
C ASP A 95 -1.80 25.46 5.14
N GLU A 96 -2.98 25.17 5.68
CA GLU A 96 -3.19 24.96 7.12
C GLU A 96 -3.03 23.49 7.46
N ALA A 97 -2.26 23.19 8.52
CA ALA A 97 -2.03 21.83 9.02
C ALA A 97 -3.20 21.33 9.89
N THR A 98 -4.42 21.39 9.37
CA THR A 98 -5.66 20.97 10.05
C THR A 98 -6.41 19.95 9.20
N LEU A 99 -7.07 18.98 9.84
CA LEU A 99 -7.79 17.93 9.11
C LEU A 99 -8.91 18.53 8.24
N GLU A 100 -9.56 19.58 8.71
CA GLU A 100 -10.60 20.32 8.00
C GLU A 100 -10.08 20.94 6.70
N ALA A 101 -8.88 21.52 6.72
CA ALA A 101 -8.27 22.09 5.52
C ALA A 101 -7.93 20.99 4.50
N PHE A 102 -7.45 19.84 4.96
CA PHE A 102 -7.19 18.67 4.10
C PHE A 102 -8.48 18.04 3.55
N GLN A 103 -9.58 18.05 4.32
CA GLN A 103 -10.89 17.65 3.83
C GLN A 103 -11.40 18.58 2.72
N ALA A 104 -11.24 19.90 2.89
CA ALA A 104 -11.58 20.86 1.85
C ALA A 104 -10.80 20.60 0.56
N LYS A 105 -9.50 20.28 0.66
CA LYS A 105 -8.65 19.92 -0.49
C LYS A 105 -9.03 18.59 -1.14
N ALA A 106 -9.40 17.59 -0.34
CA ALA A 106 -9.94 16.34 -0.88
C ALA A 106 -11.24 16.58 -1.67
N LEU A 107 -12.15 17.40 -1.15
CA LEU A 107 -13.41 17.75 -1.84
C LEU A 107 -13.18 18.60 -3.10
N GLU A 108 -12.23 19.53 -3.07
CA GLU A 108 -11.81 20.29 -4.24
C GLU A 108 -11.34 19.34 -5.35
N PHE A 109 -10.50 18.35 -5.01
CA PHE A 109 -10.01 17.39 -5.99
C PHE A 109 -11.10 16.41 -6.48
N VAL A 110 -12.07 16.04 -5.65
CA VAL A 110 -13.29 15.33 -6.12
C VAL A 110 -14.01 16.17 -7.18
N GLY A 111 -14.10 17.48 -7.02
CA GLY A 111 -14.63 18.40 -8.03
C GLY A 111 -13.82 18.42 -9.33
N VAL A 112 -12.49 18.37 -9.24
CA VAL A 112 -11.60 18.23 -10.42
C VAL A 112 -11.87 16.91 -11.15
N LEU A 113 -12.06 15.81 -10.42
CA LEU A 113 -12.41 14.51 -11.01
C LEU A 113 -13.76 14.56 -11.74
N ASP A 114 -14.77 15.22 -11.17
CA ASP A 114 -16.10 15.39 -11.78
C ASP A 114 -16.00 16.19 -13.09
N GLN A 115 -15.14 17.21 -13.15
CA GLN A 115 -15.02 18.08 -14.33
C GLN A 115 -14.12 17.50 -15.44
N GLN A 116 -12.96 16.98 -15.06
CA GLN A 116 -11.92 16.58 -16.03
C GLN A 116 -12.04 15.12 -16.48
N TYR A 117 -12.76 14.29 -15.73
CA TYR A 117 -12.81 12.84 -15.95
C TYR A 117 -14.22 12.26 -16.01
N GLN A 118 -15.27 13.08 -16.18
CA GLN A 118 -16.68 12.64 -16.19
C GLN A 118 -17.00 11.42 -17.06
N ASP A 119 -16.30 11.25 -18.19
CA ASP A 119 -16.53 10.13 -19.12
C ASP A 119 -15.90 8.81 -18.64
N THR A 120 -14.98 8.87 -17.69
CA THR A 120 -14.16 7.72 -17.23
C THR A 120 -14.26 7.46 -15.74
N VAL A 121 -14.83 8.42 -14.98
CA VAL A 121 -14.96 8.41 -13.53
C VAL A 121 -16.43 8.51 -13.11
N SER A 122 -16.83 7.70 -12.14
CA SER A 122 -18.13 7.76 -11.46
C SER A 122 -17.94 8.13 -9.99
N LEU A 123 -18.55 9.24 -9.60
CA LEU A 123 -18.53 9.76 -8.23
C LEU A 123 -19.80 9.45 -7.45
N HIS A 124 -20.76 8.70 -8.02
CA HIS A 124 -22.03 8.38 -7.35
C HIS A 124 -21.82 7.73 -5.97
N ARG A 125 -20.93 6.74 -5.89
CA ARG A 125 -20.62 6.05 -4.63
C ARG A 125 -19.86 6.93 -3.64
N VAL A 126 -19.02 7.85 -4.12
CA VAL A 126 -18.33 8.84 -3.26
C VAL A 126 -19.37 9.77 -2.64
N LYS A 127 -20.26 10.36 -3.47
CA LYS A 127 -21.32 11.27 -3.03
C LYS A 127 -22.26 10.61 -1.99
N ALA A 128 -22.54 9.31 -2.12
CA ALA A 128 -23.40 8.57 -1.19
C ALA A 128 -22.81 8.36 0.22
N ILE A 129 -21.49 8.44 0.37
CA ILE A 129 -20.79 8.13 1.63
C ILE A 129 -19.92 9.30 2.12
N GLN A 130 -19.95 10.43 1.42
CA GLN A 130 -19.08 11.57 1.66
C GLN A 130 -19.22 12.12 3.08
N ASP A 131 -20.44 12.23 3.60
CA ASP A 131 -20.72 12.73 4.96
C ASP A 131 -20.17 11.80 6.06
N ILE A 132 -19.92 10.53 5.76
CA ILE A 132 -19.29 9.60 6.71
C ILE A 132 -17.79 9.94 6.81
N PHE A 133 -17.10 10.05 5.68
CA PHE A 133 -15.63 10.11 5.63
C PHE A 133 -15.05 11.52 5.59
N LEU A 134 -15.78 12.47 5.02
CA LEU A 134 -15.41 13.88 4.85
C LEU A 134 -16.50 14.79 5.44
N PRO A 135 -16.84 14.64 6.74
CA PRO A 135 -17.84 15.49 7.37
C PRO A 135 -17.33 16.94 7.47
N THR A 136 -18.22 17.90 7.24
CA THR A 136 -17.90 19.35 7.28
C THR A 136 -18.35 20.02 8.57
N ASP A 137 -18.59 19.24 9.64
CA ASP A 137 -19.10 19.72 10.92
C ASP A 137 -17.99 20.05 11.93
N GLY A 138 -16.72 19.90 11.56
CA GLY A 138 -15.56 20.21 12.41
C GLY A 138 -15.25 19.16 13.48
N GLU A 139 -15.90 18.00 13.40
CA GLU A 139 -15.77 16.90 14.37
C GLU A 139 -14.94 15.73 13.80
N ALA A 140 -14.23 15.97 12.70
CA ALA A 140 -13.38 14.98 12.07
C ALA A 140 -12.15 14.70 12.94
N GLN A 141 -11.81 13.42 13.04
CA GLN A 141 -10.61 12.91 13.71
C GLN A 141 -9.84 12.00 12.75
N GLY A 142 -8.67 11.52 13.15
CA GLY A 142 -7.89 10.56 12.37
C GLY A 142 -6.57 11.14 11.87
N LYS A 143 -5.98 10.48 10.88
CA LYS A 143 -4.61 10.78 10.43
C LYS A 143 -4.53 11.46 9.06
N PHE A 144 -5.59 11.39 8.27
CA PHE A 144 -5.67 11.96 6.93
C PHE A 144 -7.14 12.12 6.52
N ALA A 145 -7.41 12.99 5.55
CA ALA A 145 -8.76 13.18 5.01
C ALA A 145 -9.08 12.16 3.91
N ALA A 146 -8.35 12.23 2.79
CA ALA A 146 -8.45 11.26 1.72
C ALA A 146 -7.17 11.22 0.88
N PHE A 147 -6.89 10.05 0.32
CA PHE A 147 -5.87 9.89 -0.71
C PHE A 147 -6.49 9.51 -2.03
N PHE A 148 -5.78 9.83 -3.11
CA PHE A 148 -6.19 9.51 -4.46
C PHE A 148 -5.10 8.73 -5.15
N SER A 149 -5.47 7.73 -5.94
CA SER A 149 -4.52 6.96 -6.73
C SER A 149 -4.98 6.88 -8.17
N GLN A 150 -4.03 7.01 -9.08
CA GLN A 150 -4.21 6.68 -10.47
C GLN A 150 -3.39 5.45 -10.84
N VAL A 151 -3.93 4.60 -11.70
CA VAL A 151 -3.28 3.36 -12.16
C VAL A 151 -3.10 3.41 -13.68
N ALA A 152 -1.93 2.96 -14.14
CA ALA A 152 -1.69 2.70 -15.55
C ALA A 152 -1.06 1.32 -15.75
N SER A 153 -1.65 0.56 -16.68
CA SER A 153 -1.02 -0.64 -17.28
C SER A 153 -0.26 -0.22 -18.55
N ARG A 154 0.60 -1.10 -19.07
CA ARG A 154 1.45 -0.84 -20.24
C ARG A 154 0.76 -0.08 -21.39
N ASN A 155 -0.41 -0.53 -21.80
CA ASN A 155 -1.19 -0.01 -22.93
C ASN A 155 -2.46 0.74 -22.48
N ALA A 156 -2.48 1.29 -21.26
CA ALA A 156 -3.64 2.02 -20.76
C ALA A 156 -3.95 3.24 -21.65
N SER A 157 -5.22 3.33 -22.07
CA SER A 157 -5.74 4.46 -22.87
C SER A 157 -6.68 5.36 -22.07
N VAL A 158 -7.12 4.92 -20.90
CA VAL A 158 -8.00 5.66 -19.99
C VAL A 158 -7.44 5.63 -18.57
N PRO A 159 -7.63 6.70 -17.78
CA PRO A 159 -7.16 6.75 -16.40
C PRO A 159 -8.07 5.93 -15.47
N GLU A 160 -7.49 5.07 -14.65
CA GLU A 160 -8.20 4.40 -13.57
C GLU A 160 -7.92 5.11 -12.25
N TRP A 161 -8.96 5.71 -11.66
CA TRP A 161 -8.86 6.44 -10.40
C TRP A 161 -9.41 5.65 -9.22
N LYS A 162 -8.86 5.93 -8.04
CA LYS A 162 -9.32 5.42 -6.74
C LYS A 162 -9.27 6.53 -5.71
N ILE A 163 -10.19 6.47 -4.75
CA ILE A 163 -10.15 7.26 -3.53
C ILE A 163 -10.00 6.33 -2.32
N TYR A 164 -9.22 6.76 -1.34
CA TYR A 164 -9.00 6.08 -0.07
C TYR A 164 -9.34 7.04 1.07
N MET A 165 -10.05 6.56 2.08
CA MET A 165 -10.59 7.36 3.18
C MET A 165 -10.35 6.68 4.52
N ASP A 166 -10.12 7.47 5.58
CA ASP A 166 -9.87 6.95 6.92
C ASP A 166 -11.18 6.46 7.56
N THR A 167 -11.25 5.18 7.93
CA THR A 167 -12.43 4.66 8.66
C THR A 167 -12.52 5.18 10.09
N ARG A 168 -11.48 5.84 10.59
CA ARG A 168 -11.40 6.39 11.95
C ARG A 168 -11.76 7.87 12.00
N THR A 169 -12.42 8.41 10.98
CA THR A 169 -12.84 9.82 10.91
C THR A 169 -13.65 10.29 12.13
N ARG A 170 -14.29 9.38 12.87
CA ARG A 170 -14.99 9.68 14.14
C ARG A 170 -14.40 8.89 15.32
N GLY A 171 -13.09 8.72 15.35
CA GLY A 171 -12.42 7.90 16.35
C GLY A 171 -12.37 6.42 15.97
N ILE A 172 -11.39 5.72 16.54
CA ILE A 172 -11.10 4.31 16.23
C ILE A 172 -12.21 3.37 16.69
N GLU A 173 -12.91 3.72 17.76
CA GLU A 173 -14.04 2.98 18.32
C GLU A 173 -15.24 2.92 17.38
N ASN A 174 -15.38 3.90 16.48
CA ASN A 174 -16.46 3.98 15.50
C ASN A 174 -16.15 3.32 14.16
N ALA A 175 -14.91 2.88 13.94
CA ALA A 175 -14.46 2.41 12.62
C ALA A 175 -15.29 1.23 12.07
N TRP A 176 -15.68 0.28 12.93
CA TRP A 176 -16.57 -0.83 12.55
C TRP A 176 -17.99 -0.37 12.17
N ASN A 177 -18.54 0.61 12.91
CA ASN A 177 -19.85 1.18 12.61
C ASN A 177 -19.83 1.91 11.27
N PHE A 178 -18.72 2.57 10.95
CA PHE A 178 -18.50 3.24 9.68
C PHE A 178 -18.47 2.25 8.53
N VAL A 179 -17.68 1.18 8.63
CA VAL A 179 -17.66 0.12 7.60
C VAL A 179 -19.08 -0.44 7.37
N ARG A 180 -19.85 -0.70 8.43
CA ARG A 180 -21.25 -1.15 8.32
C ARG A 180 -22.11 -0.13 7.57
N ALA A 181 -22.15 1.11 8.05
CA ALA A 181 -22.98 2.18 7.49
C ALA A 181 -22.65 2.44 6.01
N THR A 182 -21.36 2.45 5.68
CA THR A 182 -20.88 2.61 4.31
C THR A 182 -21.32 1.47 3.41
N LEU A 183 -21.11 0.21 3.81
CA LEU A 183 -21.53 -0.94 3.00
C LEU A 183 -23.05 -1.00 2.82
N THR A 184 -23.84 -0.67 3.84
CA THR A 184 -25.30 -0.53 3.75
C THR A 184 -25.69 0.55 2.72
N ARG A 185 -25.11 1.74 2.78
CA ARG A 185 -25.42 2.81 1.80
C ARG A 185 -25.03 2.46 0.37
N LEU A 186 -24.09 1.53 0.19
CA LEU A 186 -23.68 1.03 -1.11
C LEU A 186 -24.46 -0.23 -1.54
N GLY A 187 -25.44 -0.69 -0.74
CA GLY A 187 -26.25 -1.90 -1.01
C GLY A 187 -25.43 -3.19 -0.95
N MET A 188 -24.43 -3.25 -0.06
CA MET A 188 -23.48 -4.35 0.10
C MET A 188 -23.49 -4.90 1.54
N GLU A 189 -24.66 -4.99 2.17
CA GLU A 189 -24.83 -5.49 3.53
C GLU A 189 -24.25 -6.90 3.72
N GLU A 190 -24.42 -7.78 2.74
CA GLU A 190 -23.85 -9.14 2.71
C GLU A 190 -22.32 -9.10 2.88
N ALA A 191 -21.64 -8.08 2.33
CA ALA A 191 -20.19 -7.94 2.48
C ALA A 191 -19.80 -7.67 3.95
N TYR A 192 -20.60 -6.90 4.69
CA TYR A 192 -20.36 -6.67 6.12
C TYR A 192 -20.58 -7.95 6.93
N GLU A 193 -21.62 -8.71 6.62
CA GLU A 193 -21.89 -10.01 7.26
C GLU A 193 -20.71 -10.97 7.08
N VAL A 194 -20.21 -11.12 5.86
CA VAL A 194 -19.03 -11.95 5.55
C VAL A 194 -17.80 -11.52 6.36
N ILE A 195 -17.54 -10.21 6.47
CA ILE A 195 -16.40 -9.71 7.27
C ILE A 195 -16.56 -10.11 8.74
N THR A 196 -17.73 -9.83 9.33
CA THR A 196 -17.95 -10.02 10.78
C THR A 196 -18.05 -11.48 11.22
N GLN A 197 -18.20 -12.43 10.30
CA GLN A 197 -18.10 -13.86 10.59
C GLN A 197 -16.66 -14.31 10.90
N THR A 198 -15.65 -13.57 10.44
CA THR A 198 -14.24 -13.99 10.51
C THR A 198 -13.34 -12.98 11.24
N MET A 199 -13.53 -11.68 10.97
CA MET A 199 -12.73 -10.63 11.59
C MET A 199 -13.22 -10.34 13.01
N GLU A 200 -12.27 -10.11 13.90
CA GLU A 200 -12.48 -9.84 15.31
C GLU A 200 -12.41 -8.35 15.60
N ARG A 201 -12.87 -7.93 16.79
CA ARG A 201 -12.79 -6.52 17.20
C ARG A 201 -11.36 -5.98 17.30
N ALA A 202 -10.39 -6.87 17.49
CA ALA A 202 -8.96 -6.53 17.49
C ALA A 202 -8.41 -6.29 16.08
N ASP A 203 -9.08 -6.75 15.03
CA ASP A 203 -8.76 -6.38 13.65
C ASP A 203 -9.33 -4.98 13.40
N ILE A 204 -8.45 -4.03 13.06
CA ILE A 204 -8.80 -2.62 13.00
C ILE A 204 -9.05 -2.22 11.54
N PRO A 205 -10.31 -1.96 11.13
CA PRO A 205 -10.54 -1.32 9.84
C PRO A 205 -9.93 0.08 9.89
N PHE A 206 -8.99 0.38 9.00
CA PHE A 206 -8.25 1.66 9.01
C PHE A 206 -8.33 2.42 7.67
N LEU A 207 -8.73 1.76 6.58
CA LEU A 207 -8.84 2.37 5.26
C LEU A 207 -10.04 1.79 4.53
N PHE A 208 -10.81 2.66 3.88
CA PHE A 208 -11.86 2.29 2.94
C PHE A 208 -11.52 2.86 1.57
N ALA A 209 -11.67 2.08 0.50
CA ALA A 209 -11.37 2.57 -0.83
C ALA A 209 -12.44 2.22 -1.85
N LEU A 210 -12.62 3.12 -2.81
CA LEU A 210 -13.48 2.93 -3.98
C LEU A 210 -12.63 2.98 -5.23
N ASP A 211 -12.78 1.98 -6.11
CA ASP A 211 -12.44 2.18 -7.51
C ASP A 211 -13.48 3.15 -8.10
N LEU A 212 -13.04 4.14 -8.88
CA LEU A 212 -13.90 5.21 -9.38
C LEU A 212 -14.34 5.00 -10.82
N ASN A 213 -14.10 3.82 -11.42
CA ASN A 213 -14.61 3.52 -12.76
C ASN A 213 -16.13 3.27 -12.72
N PRO A 214 -16.90 3.66 -13.75
CA PRO A 214 -18.36 3.45 -13.82
C PRO A 214 -18.77 2.00 -14.09
N GLY A 215 -17.84 1.18 -14.58
CA GLY A 215 -18.13 -0.17 -15.06
C GLY A 215 -18.35 -1.22 -13.96
N PRO A 216 -18.78 -2.43 -14.35
CA PRO A 216 -19.06 -3.51 -13.40
C PRO A 216 -17.81 -3.95 -12.62
N ASP A 217 -16.60 -3.68 -13.10
CA ASP A 217 -15.33 -3.99 -12.40
C ASP A 217 -15.00 -3.08 -11.21
N SER A 218 -15.87 -2.11 -10.93
CA SER A 218 -15.67 -1.12 -9.88
C SER A 218 -15.83 -1.69 -8.48
N ARG A 219 -14.72 -1.85 -7.75
CA ARG A 219 -14.70 -2.49 -6.43
C ARG A 219 -14.86 -1.52 -5.27
N VAL A 220 -15.39 -2.06 -4.18
CA VAL A 220 -15.32 -1.50 -2.82
C VAL A 220 -14.27 -2.27 -2.03
N LYS A 221 -13.44 -1.59 -1.24
CA LYS A 221 -12.33 -2.23 -0.52
C LYS A 221 -12.32 -1.80 0.93
N VAL A 222 -12.17 -2.78 1.82
CA VAL A 222 -11.96 -2.56 3.25
C VAL A 222 -10.59 -3.10 3.64
N TYR A 223 -9.78 -2.29 4.30
CA TYR A 223 -8.46 -2.66 4.77
C TYR A 223 -8.45 -2.81 6.28
N PHE A 224 -7.81 -3.87 6.76
CA PHE A 224 -7.66 -4.19 8.17
C PHE A 224 -6.19 -4.21 8.55
N GLU A 225 -5.88 -3.68 9.72
CA GLU A 225 -4.64 -3.93 10.45
C GLU A 225 -4.86 -5.12 11.40
N HIS A 226 -3.83 -5.96 11.57
CA HIS A 226 -3.83 -7.12 12.47
C HIS A 226 -2.75 -6.95 13.57
N PRO A 227 -3.00 -6.13 14.62
CA PRO A 227 -2.03 -5.88 15.68
C PRO A 227 -1.60 -7.17 16.37
N ASN A 228 -0.29 -7.36 16.57
CA ASN A 228 0.28 -8.56 17.18
C ASN A 228 -0.13 -9.89 16.51
N GLY A 229 -0.56 -9.85 15.23
CA GLY A 229 -1.02 -11.05 14.53
C GLY A 229 0.12 -12.02 14.21
N MET A 230 -0.21 -13.31 14.20
CA MET A 230 0.63 -14.37 13.65
C MET A 230 0.39 -14.54 12.15
N ALA A 231 1.40 -14.96 11.41
CA ALA A 231 1.32 -15.13 9.96
C ALA A 231 0.20 -16.10 9.54
N ALA A 232 0.10 -17.23 10.24
CA ALA A 232 -0.91 -18.26 9.99
C ALA A 232 -2.32 -17.74 10.23
N ASP A 233 -2.55 -17.01 11.32
CA ASP A 233 -3.87 -16.48 11.69
C ASP A 233 -4.36 -15.44 10.69
N ILE A 234 -3.49 -14.49 10.30
CA ILE A 234 -3.83 -13.47 9.31
C ILE A 234 -4.16 -14.11 7.97
N ALA A 235 -3.33 -15.07 7.52
CA ALA A 235 -3.55 -15.79 6.27
C ALA A 235 -4.84 -16.63 6.30
N ALA A 236 -5.15 -17.26 7.42
CA ALA A 236 -6.37 -18.05 7.61
C ALA A 236 -7.62 -17.16 7.58
N LYS A 237 -7.62 -16.03 8.29
CA LYS A 237 -8.72 -15.04 8.27
C LYS A 237 -9.00 -14.57 6.85
N LEU A 238 -7.96 -14.17 6.11
CA LEU A 238 -8.14 -13.70 4.72
C LEU A 238 -8.67 -14.82 3.81
N ALA A 239 -8.22 -16.06 3.98
CA ALA A 239 -8.67 -17.18 3.16
C ALA A 239 -10.08 -17.67 3.46
N ALA A 240 -10.55 -17.51 4.70
CA ALA A 240 -11.93 -17.79 5.09
C ALA A 240 -12.92 -16.86 4.37
N ILE A 241 -12.56 -15.58 4.19
CA ILE A 241 -13.39 -14.60 3.47
C ILE A 241 -13.18 -14.72 1.95
N CYS A 242 -11.93 -14.83 1.51
CA CYS A 242 -11.54 -14.88 0.11
C CYS A 242 -11.13 -16.30 -0.28
N SER A 243 -12.13 -17.16 -0.52
CA SER A 243 -11.96 -18.61 -0.78
C SER A 243 -11.09 -18.97 -2.00
N GLN A 244 -10.76 -18.00 -2.84
CA GLN A 244 -9.84 -18.15 -3.97
C GLN A 244 -8.37 -17.88 -3.62
N THR A 245 -8.08 -17.47 -2.38
CA THR A 245 -6.70 -17.28 -1.91
C THR A 245 -6.10 -18.60 -1.43
N ASN A 246 -4.77 -18.65 -1.36
CA ASN A 246 -4.04 -19.79 -0.82
C ASN A 246 -3.37 -19.41 0.51
N SER A 247 -3.99 -19.77 1.64
CA SER A 247 -3.51 -19.39 2.98
C SER A 247 -2.05 -19.79 3.22
N LYS A 248 -1.62 -20.96 2.75
CA LYS A 248 -0.24 -21.43 2.94
C LYS A 248 0.78 -20.58 2.17
N GLU A 249 0.42 -20.06 0.99
CA GLU A 249 1.29 -19.13 0.26
C GLU A 249 1.31 -17.75 0.90
N LEU A 250 0.16 -17.27 1.39
CA LEU A 250 0.08 -16.00 2.12
C LEU A 250 0.91 -16.04 3.41
N GLU A 251 0.83 -17.12 4.18
CA GLU A 251 1.65 -17.35 5.37
C GLU A 251 3.15 -17.36 5.03
N ARG A 252 3.56 -18.15 4.01
CA ARG A 252 4.94 -18.18 3.52
C ARG A 252 5.45 -16.81 3.09
N PHE A 253 4.59 -16.03 2.44
CA PHE A 253 4.92 -14.66 2.04
C PHE A 253 5.22 -13.79 3.26
N LEU A 254 4.33 -13.77 4.26
CA LEU A 254 4.52 -13.00 5.49
C LEU A 254 5.80 -13.39 6.24
N VAL A 255 6.03 -14.69 6.43
CA VAL A 255 7.24 -15.23 7.07
C VAL A 255 8.50 -14.83 6.30
N ALA A 256 8.46 -14.84 4.97
CA ALA A 256 9.62 -14.43 4.18
C ALA A 256 9.91 -12.93 4.31
N MET A 257 8.88 -12.08 4.31
CA MET A 257 9.05 -10.62 4.40
C MET A 257 9.49 -10.18 5.81
N SER A 258 9.07 -10.90 6.86
CA SER A 258 9.50 -10.67 8.24
C SER A 258 10.93 -11.12 8.53
N GLY A 259 11.60 -11.80 7.60
CA GLY A 259 12.95 -12.33 7.79
C GLY A 259 12.98 -13.70 8.45
N GLY A 260 11.89 -14.47 8.41
CA GLY A 260 11.79 -15.83 8.93
C GLY A 260 10.87 -15.97 10.15
N SER A 261 10.37 -14.87 10.71
CA SER A 261 9.50 -14.88 11.89
C SER A 261 8.03 -15.10 11.52
N PRO A 262 7.32 -16.06 12.13
CA PRO A 262 5.87 -16.21 11.99
C PRO A 262 5.06 -15.18 12.80
N GLY A 263 5.72 -14.28 13.53
CA GLY A 263 5.10 -13.35 14.46
C GLY A 263 5.25 -13.79 15.93
N PRO A 264 4.54 -13.13 16.87
CA PRO A 264 3.59 -12.05 16.61
C PRO A 264 4.28 -10.80 16.08
N TYR A 265 3.65 -10.13 15.13
CA TYR A 265 4.16 -8.89 14.54
C TYR A 265 3.90 -7.70 15.47
N ARG A 266 4.89 -7.38 16.31
CA ARG A 266 4.79 -6.38 17.40
C ARG A 266 5.08 -4.94 16.99
N GLY A 267 5.59 -4.71 15.78
CA GLY A 267 5.78 -3.37 15.21
C GLY A 267 4.50 -2.88 14.54
N LYS A 268 4.65 -2.15 13.43
CA LYS A 268 3.55 -1.79 12.54
C LYS A 268 2.79 -3.07 12.12
N PRO A 269 1.45 -3.13 12.25
CA PRO A 269 0.70 -4.33 11.93
C PRO A 269 0.81 -4.73 10.46
N ALA A 270 0.88 -6.03 10.20
CA ALA A 270 0.54 -6.54 8.87
C ALA A 270 -0.95 -6.27 8.59
N GLY A 271 -1.28 -6.09 7.32
CA GLY A 271 -2.63 -5.71 6.90
C GLY A 271 -3.23 -6.65 5.88
N THR A 272 -4.55 -6.64 5.77
CA THR A 272 -5.29 -7.29 4.68
C THR A 272 -6.21 -6.29 4.00
N CYS A 273 -6.49 -6.50 2.72
CA CYS A 273 -7.53 -5.81 1.96
C CYS A 273 -8.50 -6.86 1.43
N ILE A 274 -9.79 -6.61 1.62
CA ILE A 274 -10.87 -7.40 1.04
C ILE A 274 -11.58 -6.52 0.02
N ALA A 275 -11.54 -6.94 -1.25
CA ALA A 275 -12.16 -6.20 -2.35
C ALA A 275 -13.44 -6.90 -2.80
N PHE A 276 -14.55 -6.19 -2.69
CA PHE A 276 -15.89 -6.63 -3.05
C PHE A 276 -16.34 -6.01 -4.37
N LYS A 277 -17.15 -6.76 -5.12
CA LYS A 277 -17.77 -6.34 -6.37
C LYS A 277 -19.20 -6.88 -6.43
N MET A 278 -20.11 -6.06 -6.93
CA MET A 278 -21.47 -6.51 -7.27
C MET A 278 -21.47 -7.09 -8.68
N GLY A 279 -22.20 -8.20 -8.86
CA GLY A 279 -22.51 -8.73 -10.17
C GLY A 279 -23.64 -7.97 -10.86
N GLU A 280 -23.80 -8.19 -12.16
CA GLU A 280 -24.92 -7.67 -12.93
C GLU A 280 -26.28 -8.14 -12.41
N ASP A 281 -26.28 -9.30 -11.73
CA ASP A 281 -27.43 -9.89 -11.03
C ASP A 281 -27.73 -9.21 -9.67
N GLY A 282 -27.01 -8.15 -9.31
CA GLY A 282 -27.15 -7.47 -8.03
C GLY A 282 -26.67 -8.29 -6.83
N ARG A 283 -25.90 -9.37 -7.06
CA ARG A 283 -25.37 -10.23 -6.00
C ARG A 283 -23.89 -9.99 -5.77
N LEU A 284 -23.43 -10.19 -4.54
CA LEU A 284 -22.02 -10.10 -4.21
C LEU A 284 -21.24 -11.18 -4.97
N LYS A 285 -20.20 -10.78 -5.72
CA LYS A 285 -19.24 -11.72 -6.30
C LYS A 285 -18.22 -12.14 -5.23
N THR A 286 -17.56 -13.27 -5.46
CA THR A 286 -16.50 -13.76 -4.57
C THR A 286 -15.45 -12.66 -4.35
N PRO A 287 -15.15 -12.28 -3.10
CA PRO A 287 -14.22 -11.19 -2.83
C PRO A 287 -12.77 -11.59 -3.13
N GLU A 288 -11.96 -10.61 -3.51
CA GLU A 288 -10.52 -10.77 -3.70
C GLU A 288 -9.76 -10.32 -2.46
N GLY A 289 -8.82 -11.15 -2.00
CA GLY A 289 -7.97 -10.86 -0.84
C GLY A 289 -6.57 -10.42 -1.24
N THR A 290 -6.00 -9.44 -0.53
CA THR A 290 -4.59 -9.04 -0.64
C THR A 290 -4.01 -8.89 0.75
N ILE A 291 -2.79 -9.41 0.97
CA ILE A 291 -2.06 -9.25 2.23
C ILE A 291 -0.94 -8.21 2.05
N TYR A 292 -0.66 -7.46 3.10
CA TYR A 292 0.28 -6.34 3.13
C TYR A 292 1.25 -6.52 4.29
N PHE A 293 2.55 -6.47 4.01
CA PHE A 293 3.59 -6.50 5.02
C PHE A 293 4.37 -5.18 5.05
N PRO A 294 4.42 -4.47 6.20
CA PRO A 294 5.11 -3.19 6.33
C PRO A 294 6.62 -3.41 6.50
N ILE A 295 7.29 -3.76 5.40
CA ILE A 295 8.68 -4.25 5.44
C ILE A 295 9.68 -3.25 6.04
N SER A 296 9.41 -1.94 5.91
CA SER A 296 10.24 -0.88 6.51
C SER A 296 10.33 -0.99 8.03
N GLU A 297 9.32 -1.55 8.70
CA GLU A 297 9.27 -1.64 10.16
C GLU A 297 10.00 -2.85 10.74
N TYR A 298 10.21 -3.86 9.89
CA TYR A 298 10.83 -5.14 10.26
C TYR A 298 12.22 -5.32 9.66
N THR A 299 12.82 -4.25 9.15
CA THR A 299 14.16 -4.24 8.57
C THR A 299 15.00 -3.08 9.14
N PRO A 300 16.33 -3.28 9.33
CA PRO A 300 17.20 -2.22 9.81
C PRO A 300 17.36 -1.09 8.78
N HIS A 301 17.36 -1.44 7.49
CA HIS A 301 17.57 -0.53 6.35
C HIS A 301 17.06 -1.19 5.05
N ASP A 302 16.86 -0.41 3.99
CA ASP A 302 16.29 -0.88 2.72
C ASP A 302 17.12 -1.95 2.01
N ARG A 303 18.43 -2.06 2.29
CA ARG A 303 19.25 -3.14 1.73
C ARG A 303 18.79 -4.52 2.23
N GLU A 304 18.30 -4.59 3.47
CA GLU A 304 17.76 -5.84 4.03
C GLU A 304 16.37 -6.12 3.46
N ALA A 305 15.52 -5.09 3.32
CA ALA A 305 14.24 -5.21 2.64
C ALA A 305 14.42 -5.78 1.22
N ARG A 306 15.34 -5.21 0.43
CA ARG A 306 15.71 -5.70 -0.90
C ARG A 306 16.16 -7.16 -0.86
N ARG A 307 17.08 -7.51 0.04
CA ARG A 307 17.55 -8.91 0.19
C ARG A 307 16.41 -9.89 0.45
N ARG A 308 15.43 -9.54 1.29
CA ARG A 308 14.27 -10.41 1.60
C ARG A 308 13.35 -10.56 0.39
N ILE A 309 13.03 -9.45 -0.29
CA ILE A 309 12.21 -9.46 -1.51
C ILE A 309 12.87 -10.30 -2.60
N GLU A 310 14.14 -10.01 -2.93
CA GLU A 310 14.87 -10.72 -3.99
C GLU A 310 14.97 -12.21 -3.70
N ARG A 311 15.32 -12.59 -2.47
CA ARG A 311 15.38 -14.00 -2.05
C ARG A 311 14.03 -14.71 -2.18
N HIS A 312 12.94 -14.04 -1.82
CA HIS A 312 11.60 -14.61 -2.00
C HIS A 312 11.26 -14.79 -3.48
N LEU A 313 11.51 -13.77 -4.31
CA LEU A 313 11.25 -13.81 -5.76
C LEU A 313 12.11 -14.86 -6.50
N THR A 314 13.38 -15.02 -6.10
CA THR A 314 14.25 -16.08 -6.60
C THR A 314 13.73 -17.46 -6.21
N ARG A 315 13.27 -17.64 -4.96
CA ARG A 315 12.72 -18.93 -4.49
C ARG A 315 11.48 -19.35 -5.26
N ILE A 316 10.61 -18.41 -5.61
CA ILE A 316 9.42 -18.71 -6.44
C ILE A 316 9.75 -18.78 -7.94
N GLY A 317 11.00 -18.52 -8.34
CA GLY A 317 11.47 -18.70 -9.72
C GLY A 317 10.96 -17.67 -10.73
N ASN A 318 10.50 -16.49 -10.28
CA ASN A 318 9.92 -15.49 -11.17
C ASN A 318 10.91 -14.36 -11.51
N GLY A 319 11.65 -14.55 -12.61
CA GLY A 319 12.67 -13.60 -13.07
C GLY A 319 12.11 -12.27 -13.60
N ASP A 320 10.88 -12.25 -14.12
CA ASP A 320 10.26 -11.03 -14.64
C ASP A 320 9.88 -10.07 -13.51
N ILE A 321 9.23 -10.58 -12.47
CA ILE A 321 8.93 -9.78 -11.27
C ILE A 321 10.23 -9.26 -10.65
N LEU A 322 11.24 -10.12 -10.51
CA LEU A 322 12.52 -9.74 -9.93
C LEU A 322 13.18 -8.58 -10.68
N ARG A 323 13.28 -8.67 -12.02
CA ARG A 323 13.87 -7.60 -12.84
C ARG A 323 13.07 -6.31 -12.77
N THR A 324 11.74 -6.38 -12.83
CA THR A 324 10.88 -5.20 -12.75
C THR A 324 10.98 -4.52 -11.39
N TYR A 325 10.98 -5.29 -10.31
CA TYR A 325 11.24 -4.78 -8.95
C TYR A 325 12.60 -4.09 -8.86
N GLN A 326 13.68 -4.74 -9.30
CA GLN A 326 15.03 -4.19 -9.24
C GLN A 326 15.14 -2.86 -9.99
N ARG A 327 14.63 -2.81 -11.23
CA ARG A 327 14.59 -1.58 -12.04
C ARG A 327 13.84 -0.47 -11.33
N ALA A 328 12.66 -0.75 -10.78
CA ALA A 328 11.85 0.25 -10.08
C ALA A 328 12.57 0.86 -8.86
N ILE A 329 13.24 0.02 -8.05
CA ILE A 329 14.03 0.50 -6.91
C ILE A 329 15.27 1.26 -7.36
N ASP A 330 15.97 0.78 -8.39
CA ASP A 330 17.22 1.39 -8.84
C ASP A 330 17.02 2.78 -9.46
N VAL A 331 15.85 3.08 -10.05
CA VAL A 331 15.53 4.42 -10.56
C VAL A 331 15.02 5.40 -9.50
N LEU A 332 14.45 4.90 -8.40
CA LEU A 332 13.92 5.76 -7.33
C LEU A 332 14.91 6.03 -6.20
N LYS A 333 15.84 5.12 -5.92
CA LYS A 333 16.77 5.30 -4.80
C LYS A 333 17.59 6.59 -4.99
N LYS A 334 17.60 7.45 -3.98
CA LYS A 334 18.41 8.69 -3.95
C LYS A 334 19.69 8.54 -3.14
N ARG A 335 19.84 7.40 -2.46
CA ARG A 335 20.87 7.09 -1.48
C ARG A 335 21.26 5.61 -1.53
N PRO A 336 22.38 5.21 -0.91
CA PRO A 336 22.64 3.82 -0.58
C PRO A 336 21.51 3.22 0.26
N LEU A 337 21.15 1.97 -0.03
CA LEU A 337 20.01 1.31 0.63
C LEU A 337 20.28 0.97 2.10
N GLU A 338 21.54 0.94 2.52
CA GLU A 338 21.97 0.76 3.92
C GLU A 338 21.92 2.05 4.75
N ALA A 339 21.81 3.23 4.12
CA ALA A 339 21.88 4.53 4.81
C ALA A 339 20.59 4.91 5.55
N GLY A 340 19.53 4.10 5.43
CA GLY A 340 18.23 4.36 6.02
C GLY A 340 17.21 3.30 5.60
N ARG A 341 16.00 3.42 6.14
CA ARG A 341 14.83 2.59 5.80
C ARG A 341 13.70 3.46 5.24
N GLY A 342 12.63 2.82 4.78
CA GLY A 342 11.41 3.51 4.36
C GLY A 342 11.27 3.74 2.86
N LEU A 343 12.31 3.48 2.04
CA LEU A 343 12.13 3.44 0.60
C LEU A 343 11.14 2.33 0.23
N HIS A 344 11.26 1.15 0.85
CA HIS A 344 10.26 0.09 0.75
C HIS A 344 9.24 0.21 1.88
N SER A 345 8.13 0.90 1.65
CA SER A 345 7.07 1.05 2.65
C SER A 345 6.38 -0.28 2.94
N TRP A 346 5.86 -0.91 1.89
CA TRP A 346 5.08 -2.15 1.97
C TRP A 346 5.41 -3.10 0.84
N VAL A 347 5.23 -4.40 1.11
CA VAL A 347 5.14 -5.43 0.06
C VAL A 347 3.79 -6.09 0.21
N ALA A 348 3.06 -6.19 -0.88
CA ALA A 348 1.75 -6.83 -0.90
C ALA A 348 1.72 -8.02 -1.85
N PHE A 349 0.91 -9.01 -1.47
CA PHE A 349 0.72 -10.22 -2.23
C PHE A 349 -0.76 -10.56 -2.33
N LYS A 350 -1.23 -10.71 -3.56
CA LYS A 350 -2.58 -11.14 -3.89
C LYS A 350 -2.49 -12.51 -4.54
N THR A 351 -3.21 -13.49 -3.99
CA THR A 351 -3.42 -14.79 -4.64
C THR A 351 -4.87 -14.89 -5.07
N THR A 352 -5.14 -15.00 -6.37
CA THR A 352 -6.49 -15.34 -6.84
C THR A 352 -6.42 -16.48 -7.84
N LYS A 353 -7.32 -17.47 -7.71
CA LYS A 353 -7.43 -18.57 -8.69
C LYS A 353 -7.77 -18.05 -10.09
N LEU A 354 -8.53 -16.95 -10.18
CA LEU A 354 -9.00 -16.35 -11.44
C LEU A 354 -8.02 -15.37 -12.09
N ARG A 355 -7.48 -14.39 -11.35
CA ARG A 355 -6.57 -13.35 -11.88
C ARG A 355 -5.10 -13.65 -11.64
N GLY A 356 -4.77 -14.84 -11.15
CA GLY A 356 -3.40 -15.22 -10.83
C GLY A 356 -2.87 -14.57 -9.55
N GLU A 357 -1.56 -14.62 -9.42
CA GLU A 357 -0.81 -14.09 -8.28
C GLU A 357 -0.21 -12.74 -8.67
N VAL A 358 -0.34 -11.73 -7.80
CA VAL A 358 0.18 -10.38 -8.06
C VAL A 358 1.02 -9.93 -6.88
N PHE A 359 2.26 -9.53 -7.15
CA PHE A 359 3.16 -8.90 -6.19
C PHE A 359 3.10 -7.40 -6.38
N THR A 360 2.96 -6.63 -5.30
CA THR A 360 2.99 -5.16 -5.35
C THR A 360 4.06 -4.63 -4.40
N PHE A 361 4.91 -3.76 -4.91
CA PHE A 361 5.95 -3.08 -4.15
C PHE A 361 5.53 -1.62 -3.98
N TYR A 362 5.39 -1.17 -2.73
CA TYR A 362 5.09 0.21 -2.39
C TYR A 362 6.40 0.93 -2.09
N ILE A 363 6.64 2.04 -2.77
CA ILE A 363 7.93 2.72 -2.80
C ILE A 363 7.72 4.20 -2.46
N SER A 364 8.33 4.65 -1.37
CA SER A 364 8.29 6.07 -0.97
C SER A 364 8.95 6.94 -2.03
N SER A 365 8.45 8.18 -2.15
CA SER A 365 9.08 9.20 -2.99
C SER A 365 10.32 9.85 -2.34
N GLU A 366 10.56 9.60 -1.04
CA GLU A 366 11.65 10.18 -0.25
C GLU A 366 11.85 11.68 -0.55
N MET A 367 10.77 12.48 -0.49
CA MET A 367 10.83 13.93 -0.76
C MET A 367 11.50 14.68 0.39
N TYR A 368 11.45 14.14 1.61
CA TYR A 368 12.14 14.70 2.76
C TYR A 368 13.39 13.87 3.09
N ASN A 369 13.37 13.14 4.20
CA ASN A 369 14.46 12.31 4.67
C ASN A 369 14.03 10.86 4.77
N ALA A 370 14.97 9.97 4.47
CA ALA A 370 14.82 8.56 4.79
C ALA A 370 14.56 8.37 6.29
N LEU A 371 13.81 7.33 6.64
CA LEU A 371 13.72 6.92 8.03
C LEU A 371 15.10 6.47 8.53
N PRO A 372 15.44 6.75 9.80
CA PRO A 372 16.72 6.36 10.35
C PRO A 372 16.88 4.84 10.36
N VAL A 373 18.13 4.39 10.28
CA VAL A 373 18.48 2.97 10.44
C VAL A 373 17.95 2.49 11.78
N LYS A 374 17.22 1.36 11.77
CA LYS A 374 16.75 0.72 12.99
C LYS A 374 17.86 -0.20 13.51
N GLU A 375 18.30 0.03 14.74
CA GLU A 375 19.21 -0.88 15.41
C GLU A 375 18.57 -2.27 15.46
N ARG A 376 19.38 -3.33 15.26
CA ARG A 376 18.84 -4.69 15.30
C ARG A 376 18.43 -4.99 16.74
N ASP A 377 17.13 -5.07 17.01
CA ASP A 377 16.63 -5.58 18.28
C ASP A 377 17.18 -7.00 18.52
N GLY A 378 18.08 -7.13 19.50
CA GLY A 378 18.78 -8.38 19.83
C GLY A 378 17.87 -9.50 20.31
N GLU A 379 16.62 -9.20 20.69
CA GLU A 379 15.66 -10.19 21.16
C GLU A 379 14.95 -10.97 20.03
N LEU A 380 14.91 -10.44 18.81
CA LEU A 380 14.24 -11.11 17.67
C LEU A 380 15.12 -12.15 16.94
N TRP A 381 16.41 -12.26 17.29
CA TRP A 381 17.39 -13.05 16.52
C TRP A 381 18.04 -14.21 17.30
N ASN A 382 17.70 -14.41 18.58
CA ASN A 382 18.33 -15.46 19.40
C ASN A 382 17.94 -16.90 19.02
N GLU A 383 17.01 -17.11 18.06
CA GLU A 383 16.62 -18.46 17.64
C GLU A 383 17.45 -19.02 16.47
N GLU A 384 17.95 -18.20 15.53
CA GLU A 384 18.83 -18.69 14.45
C GLU A 384 20.22 -19.11 14.97
N SER A 385 20.73 -18.43 16.01
CA SER A 385 22.03 -18.76 16.62
C SER A 385 21.97 -20.03 17.48
N ASN A 386 20.82 -20.30 18.10
CA ASN A 386 20.60 -21.51 18.89
C ASN A 386 20.33 -22.74 18.03
N ALA A 387 19.61 -22.61 16.90
CA ALA A 387 19.37 -23.72 15.97
C ALA A 387 20.64 -24.17 15.23
N ALA A 388 21.57 -23.25 14.96
CA ALA A 388 22.88 -23.59 14.40
C ALA A 388 23.79 -24.28 15.44
N SER A 389 23.72 -23.89 16.72
CA SER A 389 24.50 -24.53 17.80
C SER A 389 23.98 -25.93 18.17
N THR A 390 22.67 -26.18 18.09
CA THR A 390 22.12 -27.52 18.41
C THR A 390 22.44 -28.55 17.32
N LYS A 391 22.48 -28.13 16.04
CA LYS A 391 22.88 -29.02 14.93
C LYS A 391 24.38 -29.32 14.91
N ALA A 392 25.22 -28.42 15.41
CA ALA A 392 26.65 -28.67 15.55
C ALA A 392 26.96 -29.63 16.71
N GLN A 393 26.15 -29.63 17.78
CA GLN A 393 26.33 -30.54 18.93
C GLN A 393 25.76 -31.95 18.71
N SER A 394 24.75 -32.13 17.85
CA SER A 394 24.17 -33.46 17.56
C SER A 394 24.92 -34.25 16.48
N ALA A 395 25.88 -33.65 15.78
CA ALA A 395 26.67 -34.31 14.73
C ALA A 395 28.04 -34.82 15.22
N GLY A 396 28.37 -34.62 16.50
CA GLY A 396 29.69 -34.93 17.07
C GLY A 396 29.75 -36.13 18.03
N SER A 397 28.68 -36.91 18.22
CA SER A 397 28.63 -37.95 19.27
C SER A 397 28.24 -39.35 18.78
N GLN A 398 28.41 -39.67 17.50
CA GLN A 398 28.27 -41.04 16.99
C GLN A 398 29.47 -41.38 16.12
N ASP A 399 30.60 -41.70 16.75
CA ASP A 399 31.67 -42.55 16.19
C ASP A 399 32.73 -42.80 17.28
N ASN A 400 32.42 -43.70 18.22
CA ASN A 400 33.41 -44.54 18.90
C ASN A 400 32.68 -45.56 19.77
N GLU A 401 32.49 -46.77 19.25
CA GLU A 401 32.56 -48.04 20.01
C GLU A 401 32.17 -49.20 19.09
N ARG A 402 33.18 -49.85 18.49
CA ARG A 402 33.16 -51.27 18.09
C ARG A 402 34.58 -51.74 17.76
N ILE A 403 35.32 -52.12 18.79
CA ILE A 403 36.39 -53.13 18.73
C ILE A 403 36.29 -53.93 20.04
N ASP A 404 35.57 -55.04 19.98
CA ASP A 404 35.96 -56.39 20.44
C ASP A 404 34.77 -57.35 20.34
#